data_AF-A0A955HSW6-F1
#
_entry.id   AF-A0A955HSW6-F1
#
_cell.length_a   1.000
_cell.length_b   1.000
_cell.length_c   1.000
_cell.angle_alpha   90.00
_cell.angle_beta   90.00
_cell.angle_gamma   90.00
#
_symmetry.space_group_name_H-M   'P 1'
#
loop_
_entity.id
_entity.type
_entity.pdbx_description
1 polymer ?
#
loop_
_entity_poly.entity_id
_entity_poly.type
_entity_poly.pdbx_seq_one_letter_code
_entity_poly.pdbx_strand_id
1 'polypeptide(L)'
;MVKKPLKVGFDLDGVLLYNPARIVRPFIAHVKKQFFPQEKTTFHIPQGEIEKRLWEFLHLSSFFISPGFTDIKELVQLKKIDGYIITARYSFLQGNFETWKRKLEAKRWFKASIMNSSNMQPHLYKEKMVKRYNLDYFIEDNWDIVKYLNKTCKHTSVFWIYNVFDRGIDYKFKFPSLSEAVKEIGRKVK
;
A
#
# COMPACT_ATOMS: atom_id res chain seq x y z
N MET A 1 20.53 -12.43 -22.97
CA MET A 1 19.77 -11.17 -22.81
C MET A 1 19.73 -10.80 -21.34
N VAL A 2 20.02 -9.56 -20.97
CA VAL A 2 19.93 -9.11 -19.56
C VAL A 2 18.45 -9.04 -19.17
N LYS A 3 18.04 -9.79 -18.15
CA LYS A 3 16.66 -9.79 -17.65
C LYS A 3 16.37 -8.40 -17.06
N LYS A 4 15.30 -7.76 -17.52
CA LYS A 4 14.92 -6.43 -17.01
C LYS A 4 14.50 -6.54 -15.52
N PRO A 5 14.80 -5.53 -14.68
CA PRO A 5 14.32 -5.51 -13.29
C PRO A 5 12.79 -5.56 -13.25
N LEU A 6 12.22 -6.23 -12.25
CA LEU A 6 10.78 -6.23 -12.02
C LEU A 6 10.32 -4.85 -11.53
N LYS A 7 9.19 -4.36 -12.01
CA LYS A 7 8.57 -3.13 -11.52
C LYS A 7 7.65 -3.45 -10.37
N VAL A 8 8.00 -2.95 -9.18
CA VAL A 8 7.27 -3.27 -7.94
C VAL A 8 6.76 -2.00 -7.30
N GLY A 9 5.46 -1.89 -7.13
CA GLY A 9 4.82 -0.80 -6.39
C GLY A 9 4.51 -1.20 -4.96
N PHE A 10 4.68 -0.27 -4.03
CA PHE A 10 4.41 -0.46 -2.62
C PHE A 10 3.46 0.63 -2.15
N ASP A 11 2.38 0.24 -1.48
CA ASP A 11 1.63 1.21 -0.69
C ASP A 11 2.50 1.78 0.44
N LEU A 12 2.12 2.94 0.94
CA LEU A 12 2.84 3.59 2.02
C LEU A 12 2.35 3.10 3.39
N ASP A 13 1.08 3.31 3.70
CA ASP A 13 0.50 2.98 5.00
C ASP A 13 0.20 1.48 5.10
N GLY A 14 0.57 0.84 6.21
CA GLY A 14 0.36 -0.59 6.42
C GLY A 14 1.28 -1.51 5.61
N VAL A 15 2.09 -0.94 4.71
CA VAL A 15 3.10 -1.65 3.90
C VAL A 15 4.51 -1.12 4.21
N LEU A 16 4.91 0.03 3.65
CA LEU A 16 6.25 0.60 3.92
C LEU A 16 6.33 1.21 5.32
N LEU A 17 5.21 1.70 5.84
CA LEU A 17 5.05 2.21 7.19
C LEU A 17 4.14 1.27 7.97
N TYR A 18 4.62 0.77 9.10
CA TYR A 18 3.77 0.03 10.01
C TYR A 18 2.70 0.94 10.60
N ASN A 19 1.44 0.54 10.44
CA ASN A 19 0.30 1.28 10.95
C ASN A 19 -0.41 0.43 12.03
N PRO A 20 -0.28 0.74 13.34
CA PRO A 20 -0.97 0.03 14.41
C PRO A 20 -2.49 0.29 14.43
N ALA A 21 -2.99 1.41 13.88
CA ALA A 21 -4.43 1.63 13.72
C ALA A 21 -5.09 0.60 12.79
N ARG A 22 -4.30 -0.15 12.03
CA ARG A 22 -4.71 -1.33 11.27
C ARG A 22 -5.27 -2.45 12.14
N ILE A 23 -4.85 -2.55 13.40
CA ILE A 23 -5.40 -3.50 14.39
C ILE A 23 -6.78 -3.03 14.89
N VAL A 24 -7.01 -1.71 14.91
CA VAL A 24 -8.25 -1.10 15.41
C VAL A 24 -9.33 -1.01 14.32
N ARG A 25 -8.93 -0.91 13.04
CA ARG A 25 -9.85 -0.82 11.89
C ARG A 25 -10.87 -1.99 11.80
N PRO A 26 -10.49 -3.27 11.98
CA PRO A 26 -11.44 -4.38 11.99
C PRO A 26 -12.52 -4.25 13.07
N PHE A 27 -12.16 -3.73 14.25
CA PHE A 27 -13.12 -3.48 15.33
C PHE A 27 -14.15 -2.41 14.91
N ILE A 28 -13.70 -1.29 14.35
CA ILE A 28 -14.59 -0.22 13.86
C ILE A 28 -15.45 -0.70 12.68
N ALA A 29 -14.87 -1.47 11.75
CA ALA A 29 -15.59 -2.03 10.61
C ALA A 29 -16.63 -3.07 11.03
N HIS A 30 -16.33 -3.90 12.03
CA HIS A 30 -17.26 -4.87 12.60
C HIS A 30 -18.46 -4.18 13.26
N VAL A 31 -18.20 -3.17 14.10
CA VAL A 31 -19.24 -2.33 14.69
C VAL A 31 -20.08 -1.66 13.61
N LYS A 32 -19.47 -0.99 12.63
CA LYS A 32 -20.21 -0.33 11.54
C LYS A 32 -21.05 -1.31 10.71
N LYS A 33 -20.56 -2.51 10.43
CA LYS A 33 -21.29 -3.53 9.65
C LYS A 33 -22.56 -4.00 10.35
N GLN A 34 -22.58 -3.98 11.68
CA GLN A 34 -23.74 -4.34 12.49
C GLN A 34 -24.84 -3.26 12.46
N PHE A 35 -24.48 -2.00 12.17
CA PHE A 35 -25.41 -0.87 12.15
C PHE A 35 -25.72 -0.32 10.74
N PHE A 36 -24.87 -0.55 9.74
CA PHE A 36 -25.02 0.01 8.38
C PHE A 36 -24.54 -0.98 7.29
N PRO A 37 -25.41 -1.84 6.77
CA PRO A 37 -25.10 -2.70 5.63
C PRO A 37 -25.11 -1.89 4.32
N GLN A 38 -24.01 -1.23 3.97
CA GLN A 38 -23.84 -0.56 2.67
C GLN A 38 -22.86 -1.30 1.74
N GLU A 39 -23.05 -1.11 0.43
CA GLU A 39 -22.22 -1.71 -0.62
C GLU A 39 -20.76 -1.23 -0.57
N LYS A 40 -19.85 -2.20 -0.68
CA LYS A 40 -18.49 -2.19 -0.11
C LYS A 40 -17.42 -1.38 -0.85
N THR A 41 -17.76 -0.39 -1.69
CA THR A 41 -16.76 0.19 -2.62
C THR A 41 -16.56 1.70 -2.53
N THR A 42 -17.33 2.41 -1.71
CA THR A 42 -17.13 3.85 -1.50
C THR A 42 -16.28 4.07 -0.24
N PHE A 43 -15.07 4.59 -0.45
CA PHE A 43 -14.24 5.04 0.67
C PHE A 43 -14.69 6.44 1.06
N HIS A 44 -14.91 6.67 2.36
CA HIS A 44 -15.23 7.99 2.88
C HIS A 44 -14.07 8.95 2.59
N ILE A 45 -14.35 10.05 1.90
CA ILE A 45 -13.41 11.15 1.69
C ILE A 45 -13.78 12.23 2.71
N PRO A 46 -12.89 12.57 3.66
CA PRO A 46 -13.19 13.60 4.65
C PRO A 46 -13.38 14.95 3.97
N GLN A 47 -14.52 15.59 4.24
CA GLN A 47 -14.86 16.90 3.68
C GLN A 47 -14.68 18.01 4.73
N GLY A 48 -14.98 17.70 5.99
CA GLY A 48 -14.90 18.66 7.10
C GLY A 48 -13.51 18.78 7.74
N GLU A 49 -13.20 19.93 8.32
CA GLU A 49 -11.89 20.19 8.98
C GLU A 49 -11.65 19.27 10.18
N ILE A 50 -12.69 18.94 10.95
CA ILE A 50 -12.59 17.99 12.07
C ILE A 50 -12.29 16.58 11.55
N GLU A 51 -12.96 16.16 10.48
CA GLU A 51 -12.72 14.86 9.88
C GLU A 51 -11.30 14.76 9.31
N LYS A 52 -10.81 15.81 8.64
CA LYS A 52 -9.43 15.88 8.14
C LYS A 52 -8.42 15.76 9.28
N ARG A 53 -8.63 16.46 10.40
CA ARG A 53 -7.79 16.34 11.60
C ARG A 53 -7.81 14.94 12.22
N LEU A 54 -8.97 14.29 12.27
CA LEU A 54 -9.07 12.89 12.73
C LEU A 54 -8.33 11.95 11.79
N TRP A 55 -8.44 12.15 10.49
CA TRP A 55 -7.69 11.39 9.49
C TRP A 55 -6.18 11.64 9.55
N GLU A 56 -5.76 12.88 9.79
CA GLU A 56 -4.36 13.22 10.08
C GLU A 56 -3.87 12.47 11.31
N PHE A 57 -4.62 12.47 12.40
CA PHE A 57 -4.28 11.74 13.63
C PHE A 57 -4.16 10.23 13.40
N LEU A 58 -5.10 9.63 12.66
CA LEU A 58 -5.06 8.21 12.31
C LEU A 58 -3.87 7.87 11.40
N HIS A 59 -3.46 8.75 10.49
CA HIS A 59 -2.28 8.53 9.63
C HIS A 59 -0.97 8.88 10.30
N LEU A 60 -0.98 9.79 11.29
CA LEU A 60 0.15 9.98 12.17
C LEU A 60 0.51 8.65 12.84
N SER A 61 -0.47 7.79 13.15
CA SER A 61 -0.22 6.45 13.72
C SER A 61 0.76 5.57 12.94
N SER A 62 0.96 5.81 11.64
CA SER A 62 2.02 5.21 10.83
C SER A 62 3.40 5.77 11.23
N PHE A 63 3.98 5.33 12.36
CA PHE A 63 5.16 5.95 12.96
C PHE A 63 6.51 5.25 12.67
N PHE A 64 6.52 4.04 12.09
CA PHE A 64 7.74 3.25 11.91
C PHE A 64 7.89 2.69 10.50
N ILE A 65 9.12 2.64 9.99
CA ILE A 65 9.45 1.94 8.74
C ILE A 65 9.27 0.44 8.97
N SER A 66 8.54 -0.23 8.09
CA SER A 66 8.23 -1.65 8.25
C SER A 66 9.50 -2.53 8.17
N PRO A 67 9.59 -3.57 9.00
CA PRO A 67 10.52 -4.67 8.76
C PRO A 67 10.32 -5.22 7.34
N GLY A 68 11.40 -5.30 6.55
CA GLY A 68 11.38 -5.61 5.12
C GLY A 68 11.82 -4.46 4.20
N PHE A 69 11.92 -3.23 4.71
CA PHE A 69 12.44 -2.11 3.91
C PHE A 69 13.91 -2.28 3.51
N THR A 70 14.73 -2.85 4.39
CA THR A 70 16.13 -3.18 4.08
C THR A 70 16.23 -4.17 2.92
N ASP A 71 15.38 -5.19 2.90
CA ASP A 71 15.30 -6.19 1.82
C ASP A 71 14.96 -5.52 0.47
N ILE A 72 14.09 -4.51 0.48
CA ILE A 72 13.78 -3.71 -0.73
C ILE A 72 15.03 -2.99 -1.22
N LYS A 73 15.77 -2.31 -0.32
CA LYS A 73 17.01 -1.60 -0.70
C LYS A 73 18.02 -2.55 -1.34
N GLU A 74 18.18 -3.75 -0.78
CA GLU A 74 19.07 -4.78 -1.32
C GLU A 74 18.66 -5.18 -2.75
N LEU A 75 17.38 -5.48 -2.98
CA LEU A 75 16.89 -5.85 -4.31
C LEU A 75 17.05 -4.72 -5.34
N VAL A 76 16.87 -3.46 -4.93
CA VAL A 76 17.11 -2.29 -5.79
C VAL A 76 18.59 -2.14 -6.11
N GLN A 77 19.48 -2.27 -5.12
CA GLN A 77 20.94 -2.19 -5.32
C GLN A 77 21.44 -3.26 -6.26
N LEU A 78 20.91 -4.48 -6.14
CA LEU A 78 21.20 -5.61 -7.03
C LEU A 78 20.53 -5.48 -8.41
N LYS A 79 19.83 -4.36 -8.69
CA LYS A 79 19.07 -4.11 -9.93
C LYS A 79 18.09 -5.24 -10.26
N LYS A 80 17.55 -5.90 -9.23
CA LYS A 80 16.54 -6.95 -9.38
C LYS A 80 15.13 -6.37 -9.51
N ILE A 81 14.89 -5.21 -8.88
CA ILE A 81 13.62 -4.50 -8.96
C ILE A 81 13.80 -3.00 -9.22
N ASP A 82 12.83 -2.41 -9.89
CA ASP A 82 12.55 -0.98 -9.92
C ASP A 82 11.37 -0.69 -8.98
N GLY A 83 11.65 -0.04 -7.85
CA GLY A 83 10.65 0.25 -6.83
C GLY A 83 9.84 1.53 -7.10
N TYR A 84 8.55 1.52 -6.75
CA TYR A 84 7.65 2.68 -6.77
C TYR A 84 6.89 2.82 -5.44
N ILE A 85 6.85 4.01 -4.85
CA ILE A 85 5.93 4.30 -3.73
C ILE A 85 4.64 4.86 -4.30
N ILE A 86 3.50 4.22 -4.03
CA ILE A 86 2.18 4.66 -4.52
C ILE A 86 1.20 4.69 -3.35
N THR A 87 0.88 5.90 -2.88
CA THR A 87 -0.07 6.06 -1.77
C THR A 87 -1.35 6.74 -2.21
N ALA A 88 -2.48 6.29 -1.64
CA ALA A 88 -3.77 6.92 -1.82
C ALA A 88 -4.07 8.06 -0.83
N ARG A 89 -3.09 8.47 0.00
CA ARG A 89 -3.21 9.64 0.87
C ARG A 89 -3.69 10.86 0.09
N TYR A 90 -4.66 11.57 0.66
CA TYR A 90 -5.26 12.76 0.09
C TYR A 90 -4.30 13.97 0.15
N SER A 91 -4.59 14.99 -0.66
CA SER A 91 -3.75 16.17 -0.83
C SER A 91 -3.43 16.90 0.48
N PHE A 92 -4.35 16.94 1.43
CA PHE A 92 -4.11 17.58 2.74
C PHE A 92 -3.01 16.88 3.56
N LEU A 93 -2.68 15.61 3.26
CA LEU A 93 -1.57 14.87 3.87
C LEU A 93 -0.22 15.06 3.16
N GLN A 94 -0.11 16.00 2.22
CA GLN A 94 1.11 16.22 1.44
C GLN A 94 2.34 16.48 2.31
N GLY A 95 2.23 17.32 3.34
CA GLY A 95 3.35 17.60 4.26
C GLY A 95 3.83 16.34 4.99
N ASN A 96 2.91 15.48 5.40
CA ASN A 96 3.23 14.20 6.04
C ASN A 96 3.89 13.23 5.05
N PHE A 97 3.37 13.14 3.82
CA PHE A 97 3.95 12.33 2.75
C PHE A 97 5.39 12.75 2.42
N GLU A 98 5.66 14.04 2.26
CA GLU A 98 7.01 14.54 1.97
C GLU A 98 7.98 14.27 3.13
N THR A 99 7.51 14.33 4.37
CA THR A 99 8.31 13.95 5.54
C THR A 99 8.73 12.48 5.48
N TRP A 100 7.80 11.59 5.16
CA TRP A 100 8.11 10.16 5.01
C TRP A 100 8.99 9.85 3.80
N LYS A 101 8.78 10.54 2.67
CA LYS A 101 9.67 10.43 1.51
C LYS A 101 11.12 10.76 1.85
N ARG A 102 11.37 11.78 2.69
CA ARG A 102 12.72 12.09 3.17
C ARG A 102 13.27 11.00 4.08
N LYS A 103 12.48 10.54 5.06
CA LYS A 103 12.90 9.48 6.00
C LYS A 103 13.21 8.15 5.31
N LEU A 104 12.45 7.80 4.27
CA LEU A 104 12.67 6.62 3.44
C LEU A 104 13.80 6.81 2.43
N GLU A 105 14.42 7.99 2.34
CA GLU A 105 15.37 8.36 1.28
C GLU A 105 14.81 8.03 -0.12
N ALA A 106 13.53 8.34 -0.36
CA ALA A 106 12.79 7.74 -1.46
C ALA A 106 13.41 8.03 -2.85
N LYS A 107 14.06 9.19 -3.02
CA LYS A 107 14.80 9.55 -4.25
C LYS A 107 15.96 8.61 -4.57
N ARG A 108 16.54 7.97 -3.54
CA ARG A 108 17.68 7.05 -3.69
C ARG A 108 17.24 5.64 -4.05
N TRP A 109 16.11 5.19 -3.49
CA TRP A 109 15.69 3.78 -3.55
C TRP A 109 14.52 3.51 -4.49
N PHE A 110 13.75 4.53 -4.87
CA PHE A 110 12.55 4.37 -5.70
C PHE A 110 12.65 5.21 -6.97
N LYS A 111 12.18 4.65 -8.08
CA LYS A 111 12.06 5.34 -9.37
C LYS A 111 11.04 6.48 -9.31
N ALA A 112 9.97 6.32 -8.52
CA ALA A 112 9.02 7.38 -8.25
C ALA A 112 8.37 7.21 -6.88
N SER A 113 7.86 8.32 -6.34
CA SER A 113 7.03 8.34 -5.14
C SER A 113 5.87 9.30 -5.36
N ILE A 114 4.66 8.75 -5.46
CA ILE A 114 3.46 9.46 -5.93
C ILE A 114 2.31 9.34 -4.93
N MET A 115 1.52 10.41 -4.85
CA MET A 115 0.40 10.56 -3.92
C MET A 115 -0.86 11.02 -4.67
N ASN A 116 -2.02 10.67 -4.14
CA ASN A 116 -3.34 11.03 -4.66
C ASN A 116 -3.70 12.51 -4.41
N SER A 117 -2.98 13.42 -5.07
CA SER A 117 -3.18 14.87 -4.93
C SER A 117 -4.53 15.36 -5.49
N SER A 118 -5.20 14.57 -6.32
CA SER A 118 -6.52 14.88 -6.88
C SER A 118 -7.69 14.33 -6.05
N ASN A 119 -7.40 13.76 -4.87
CA ASN A 119 -8.41 13.20 -3.96
C ASN A 119 -9.39 12.21 -4.61
N MET A 120 -8.90 11.40 -5.54
CA MET A 120 -9.68 10.33 -6.16
C MET A 120 -10.01 9.23 -5.13
N GLN A 121 -11.00 8.40 -5.43
CA GLN A 121 -11.22 7.19 -4.65
C GLN A 121 -9.95 6.32 -4.61
N PRO A 122 -9.50 5.82 -3.44
CA PRO A 122 -8.23 5.12 -3.28
C PRO A 122 -7.97 3.97 -4.25
N HIS A 123 -8.99 3.11 -4.46
CA HIS A 123 -8.89 1.96 -5.36
C HIS A 123 -8.77 2.39 -6.83
N LEU A 124 -9.52 3.41 -7.27
CA LEU A 124 -9.43 3.97 -8.63
C LEU A 124 -8.07 4.64 -8.88
N TYR A 125 -7.58 5.38 -7.89
CA TYR A 125 -6.26 6.01 -7.96
C TYR A 125 -5.16 4.95 -8.09
N LYS A 126 -5.18 3.93 -7.23
CA LYS A 126 -4.19 2.85 -7.25
C LYS A 126 -4.25 2.07 -8.56
N GLU A 127 -5.44 1.77 -9.09
CA GLU A 127 -5.59 1.15 -10.42
C GLU A 127 -4.91 1.98 -11.51
N LYS A 128 -5.21 3.28 -11.55
CA LYS A 128 -4.62 4.22 -12.52
C LYS A 128 -3.10 4.19 -12.44
N MET A 129 -2.52 4.19 -11.24
CA MET A 129 -1.06 4.19 -11.06
C MET A 129 -0.44 2.82 -11.39
N VAL A 130 -1.04 1.72 -10.94
CA VAL A 130 -0.59 0.35 -11.26
C VAL A 130 -0.48 0.16 -12.78
N LYS A 131 -1.52 0.59 -13.52
CA LYS A 131 -1.53 0.55 -15.00
C LYS A 131 -0.51 1.51 -15.61
N ARG A 132 -0.44 2.75 -15.13
CA ARG A 132 0.49 3.78 -15.64
C ARG A 132 1.95 3.34 -15.59
N TYR A 133 2.37 2.70 -14.50
CA TYR A 133 3.75 2.25 -14.33
C TYR A 133 4.00 0.84 -14.85
N ASN A 134 2.94 0.14 -15.30
CA ASN A 134 2.97 -1.24 -15.76
C ASN A 134 3.68 -2.15 -14.75
N LEU A 135 3.18 -2.15 -13.51
CA LEU A 135 3.79 -2.89 -12.42
C LEU A 135 3.61 -4.40 -12.61
N ASP A 136 4.67 -5.16 -12.33
CA ASP A 136 4.60 -6.62 -12.24
C ASP A 136 3.95 -7.05 -10.93
N TYR A 137 4.30 -6.35 -9.84
CA TYR A 137 3.78 -6.59 -8.50
C TYR A 137 3.32 -5.30 -7.83
N PHE A 138 2.24 -5.37 -7.06
CA PHE A 138 1.80 -4.28 -6.20
C PHE A 138 1.51 -4.80 -4.78
N ILE A 139 2.16 -4.24 -3.77
CA ILE A 139 2.01 -4.65 -2.37
C ILE A 139 1.02 -3.70 -1.68
N GLU A 140 -0.04 -4.27 -1.11
CA GLU A 140 -1.18 -3.57 -0.53
C GLU A 140 -1.60 -4.19 0.80
N ASP A 141 -2.12 -3.37 1.72
CA ASP A 141 -2.54 -3.77 3.06
C ASP A 141 -4.07 -3.87 3.19
N ASN A 142 -4.81 -3.16 2.34
CA ASN A 142 -6.27 -3.11 2.35
C ASN A 142 -6.90 -4.19 1.45
N TRP A 143 -7.66 -5.11 2.04
CA TRP A 143 -8.27 -6.22 1.31
C TRP A 143 -9.26 -5.79 0.22
N ASP A 144 -10.06 -4.74 0.44
CA ASP A 144 -11.02 -4.27 -0.57
C ASP A 144 -10.29 -3.71 -1.80
N ILE A 145 -9.18 -3.01 -1.58
CA ILE A 145 -8.29 -2.54 -2.66
C ILE A 145 -7.62 -3.73 -3.36
N VAL A 146 -7.09 -4.71 -2.61
CA VAL A 146 -6.49 -5.92 -3.19
C VAL A 146 -7.47 -6.63 -4.10
N LYS A 147 -8.69 -6.88 -3.59
CA LYS A 147 -9.74 -7.57 -4.34
C LYS A 147 -10.12 -6.81 -5.60
N TYR A 148 -10.24 -5.48 -5.50
CA TYR A 148 -10.52 -4.62 -6.64
C TYR A 148 -9.41 -4.70 -7.70
N LEU A 149 -8.15 -4.48 -7.31
CA LEU A 149 -7.01 -4.49 -8.22
C LEU A 149 -6.75 -5.86 -8.85
N ASN A 150 -6.91 -6.95 -8.09
CA ASN A 150 -6.80 -8.31 -8.63
C ASN A 150 -7.89 -8.59 -9.68
N LYS A 151 -9.05 -7.96 -9.55
CA LYS A 151 -10.11 -8.03 -10.57
C LYS A 151 -9.75 -7.21 -11.81
N THR A 152 -9.24 -5.98 -11.67
CA THR A 152 -9.12 -5.00 -12.76
C THR A 152 -7.73 -4.91 -13.42
N CYS A 153 -6.67 -5.36 -12.76
CA CYS A 153 -5.27 -5.31 -13.22
C CYS A 153 -4.72 -6.71 -13.48
N LYS A 154 -5.15 -7.37 -14.57
CA LYS A 154 -4.81 -8.78 -14.85
C LYS A 154 -3.33 -9.07 -15.07
N HIS A 155 -2.54 -8.07 -15.43
CA HIS A 155 -1.11 -8.21 -15.67
C HIS A 155 -0.25 -7.92 -14.43
N THR A 156 -0.85 -7.48 -13.33
CA THR A 156 -0.16 -7.17 -12.07
C THR A 156 -0.56 -8.17 -11.01
N SER A 157 0.40 -8.82 -10.37
CA SER A 157 0.14 -9.66 -9.20
C SER A 157 0.06 -8.78 -7.95
N VAL A 158 -1.11 -8.76 -7.30
CA VAL A 158 -1.31 -7.95 -6.09
C VAL A 158 -0.96 -8.78 -4.86
N PHE A 159 0.09 -8.38 -4.15
CA PHE A 159 0.53 -9.03 -2.91
C PHE A 159 -0.16 -8.37 -1.73
N TRP A 160 -0.88 -9.16 -0.95
CA TRP A 160 -1.62 -8.68 0.19
C TRP A 160 -0.84 -8.96 1.46
N ILE A 161 -0.46 -7.91 2.19
CA ILE A 161 -0.05 -8.07 3.57
C ILE A 161 -1.33 -8.20 4.37
N TYR A 162 -1.60 -9.29 5.06
CA TYR A 162 -2.86 -9.49 5.81
C TYR A 162 -2.68 -9.23 7.32
N ASN A 163 -3.78 -8.98 8.04
CA ASN A 163 -3.78 -8.86 9.49
C ASN A 163 -4.23 -10.15 10.18
N VAL A 164 -3.98 -10.27 11.49
CA VAL A 164 -4.35 -11.48 12.27
C VAL A 164 -5.81 -11.88 12.08
N PHE A 165 -6.73 -10.91 12.04
CA PHE A 165 -8.17 -11.15 11.84
C PHE A 165 -8.55 -11.64 10.43
N ASP A 166 -7.70 -11.36 9.45
CA ASP A 166 -7.94 -11.67 8.04
C ASP A 166 -7.28 -12.98 7.60
N ARG A 167 -6.57 -13.67 8.50
CA ARG A 167 -5.77 -14.87 8.22
C ARG A 167 -6.56 -15.97 7.52
N GLY A 168 -7.85 -16.09 7.84
CA GLY A 168 -8.77 -17.09 7.28
C GLY A 168 -9.19 -16.85 5.83
N ILE A 169 -8.94 -15.66 5.26
CA ILE A 169 -9.29 -15.37 3.87
C ILE A 169 -8.34 -16.13 2.95
N ASP A 170 -8.89 -16.94 2.04
CA ASP A 170 -8.09 -17.61 1.03
C ASP A 170 -7.71 -16.64 -0.10
N TYR A 171 -6.42 -16.46 -0.28
CA TYR A 171 -5.85 -15.62 -1.32
C TYR A 171 -4.42 -16.06 -1.62
N LYS A 172 -4.14 -16.36 -2.90
CA LYS A 172 -2.87 -16.95 -3.35
C LYS A 172 -1.64 -16.14 -2.95
N PHE A 173 -1.71 -14.81 -3.04
CA PHE A 173 -0.58 -13.91 -2.79
C PHE A 173 -0.74 -13.16 -1.47
N LYS A 174 -1.08 -13.88 -0.39
CA LYS A 174 -1.17 -13.32 0.96
C LYS A 174 0.10 -13.58 1.76
N PHE A 175 0.58 -12.55 2.47
CA PHE A 175 1.79 -12.59 3.27
C PHE A 175 1.56 -11.96 4.65
N PRO A 176 2.19 -12.48 5.72
CA PRO A 176 2.02 -11.93 7.07
C PRO A 176 2.75 -10.60 7.28
N SER A 177 3.71 -10.26 6.42
CA SER A 177 4.55 -9.06 6.56
C SER A 177 5.16 -8.62 5.23
N LEU A 178 5.68 -7.40 5.20
CA LEU A 178 6.42 -6.89 4.04
C LEU A 178 7.68 -7.71 3.76
N SER A 179 8.44 -8.09 4.79
CA SER A 179 9.65 -8.91 4.60
C SER A 179 9.34 -10.24 3.90
N GLU A 180 8.27 -10.94 4.28
CA GLU A 180 7.90 -12.20 3.60
C GLU A 180 7.46 -11.99 2.14
N ALA A 181 6.72 -10.90 1.88
CA ALA A 181 6.36 -10.52 0.52
C ALA A 181 7.60 -10.21 -0.34
N VAL A 182 8.57 -9.47 0.21
CA VAL A 182 9.80 -9.09 -0.49
C VAL A 182 10.74 -10.29 -0.70
N LYS A 183 10.84 -11.21 0.27
CA LYS A 183 11.56 -12.49 0.09
C LYS A 183 10.99 -13.30 -1.06
N GLU A 184 9.66 -13.36 -1.18
CA GLU A 184 9.01 -14.06 -2.28
C GLU A 184 9.32 -13.41 -3.64
N ILE A 185 9.31 -12.07 -3.72
CA ILE A 185 9.78 -11.35 -4.92
C ILE A 185 11.24 -11.72 -5.21
N GLY A 186 12.09 -11.74 -4.18
CA GLY A 186 13.50 -12.15 -4.24
C GLY A 186 13.70 -13.54 -4.83
N ARG A 187 12.81 -14.50 -4.55
CA ARG A 187 12.85 -15.84 -5.16
C ARG A 187 12.50 -15.84 -6.64
N LYS A 188 11.62 -14.94 -7.10
CA LYS A 188 11.17 -14.86 -8.52
C LYS A 188 12.15 -14.14 -9.44
N VAL A 189 13.08 -13.36 -8.87
CA VAL A 189 14.14 -12.64 -9.59
C VAL A 189 15.49 -13.37 -9.61
N LYS A 190 15.61 -14.50 -8.90
CA LYS A 190 16.71 -15.44 -9.10
C LYS A 190 16.66 -15.99 -10.54
#